data_AF-A0A954NG52-F1
#
_entry.id   AF-A0A954NG52-F1
#
_cell.length_a   1.000
_cell.length_b   1.000
_cell.length_c   1.000
_cell.angle_alpha   90.00
_cell.angle_beta   90.00
_cell.angle_gamma   90.00
#
_symmetry.space_group_name_H-M   'P 1'
#
loop_
_entity.id
_entity.type
_entity.pdbx_description
1 polymer ?
#
loop_
_entity_poly.entity_id
_entity_poly.type
_entity_poly.pdbx_seq_one_letter_code
_entity_poly.pdbx_strand_id
1 'polypeptide(L)'
;MSRATQRRMNTQRRTKWGFRLLVLAMVALPWFIAEGVLRGLGWPRHSEVNDVSLGFEGTRPLWSLSDDRQWFEIAPERRFYFQYDRFPANKESDERRIFVVGGSTVQGNPYTIETAFSTWARLALEVGDPRTRWTVVNCGGVSYASYRLVPLVEELLTHDPDVIVLCTGHNEFLERREYRDYLATPRWRRRWGSWARQSALVSWTLDRSMSRPQVATERLSAEVDAVLDHEGGASHYHRDVEFEQAVSEHFAASLARIGTMCQRANVPVVLVLPVSDERDTPPFKSETQFDRTAAAEFEAAIRSPTWLTRSARVRLAMLEQWRQGADDHAGIHYHLGLAWDSLGEAERARTAYRRAIDLDVCPLRCPSPLLDELRQAATCYEWSVVDMPALLASETMDGTIDRSVVIDHVHPTIASHQRVGRELAMVVARLLDRPAAAEDEAVSETYREWLEALPVAYFEHGAERLRLFELWARGMVVRGKPPLGSVGGGETPGAPR
;
A
#
# COMPACT_ATOMS: atom_id res chain seq x y z
N MET A 1 45.91 -34.87 -31.34
CA MET A 1 44.69 -34.71 -32.18
C MET A 1 44.87 -33.47 -33.06
N SER A 2 44.62 -33.58 -34.37
CA SER A 2 44.80 -32.47 -35.33
C SER A 2 43.81 -31.34 -35.09
N ARG A 3 44.24 -30.07 -35.28
CA ARG A 3 43.36 -28.87 -35.23
C ARG A 3 42.10 -29.02 -36.10
N ALA A 4 42.16 -29.81 -37.18
CA ALA A 4 41.01 -30.10 -38.04
C ALA A 4 39.95 -30.98 -37.34
N THR A 5 40.37 -31.96 -36.53
CA THR A 5 39.48 -32.85 -35.78
C THR A 5 38.72 -32.08 -34.70
N GLN A 6 39.40 -31.14 -34.02
CA GLN A 6 38.81 -30.29 -32.99
C GLN A 6 37.81 -29.28 -33.56
N ARG A 7 38.09 -28.72 -34.74
CA ARG A 7 37.19 -27.81 -35.46
C ARG A 7 35.91 -28.53 -35.91
N ARG A 8 36.03 -29.77 -36.40
CA ARG A 8 34.90 -30.63 -36.84
C ARG A 8 34.01 -31.06 -35.66
N MET A 9 34.60 -31.36 -34.50
CA MET A 9 33.86 -31.66 -33.28
C MET A 9 33.09 -30.44 -32.74
N ASN A 10 33.66 -29.23 -32.84
CA ASN A 10 32.99 -28.00 -32.43
C ASN A 10 31.83 -27.60 -33.36
N THR A 11 31.95 -27.77 -34.68
CA THR A 11 30.81 -27.56 -35.60
C THR A 11 29.70 -28.58 -35.38
N GLN A 12 30.05 -29.84 -35.13
CA GLN A 12 29.06 -30.91 -34.88
C GLN A 12 28.34 -30.75 -33.52
N ARG A 13 29.01 -30.17 -32.51
CA ARG A 13 28.35 -29.73 -31.27
C ARG A 13 27.43 -28.53 -31.50
N ARG A 14 27.87 -27.52 -32.27
CA ARG A 14 27.05 -26.34 -32.60
C ARG A 14 25.79 -26.69 -33.39
N THR A 15 25.85 -27.60 -34.36
CA THR A 15 24.66 -28.05 -35.11
C THR A 15 23.70 -28.86 -34.25
N LYS A 16 24.19 -29.67 -33.31
CA LYS A 16 23.33 -30.38 -32.34
C LYS A 16 22.62 -29.45 -31.37
N TRP A 17 23.29 -28.38 -30.91
CA TRP A 17 22.65 -27.35 -30.09
C TRP A 17 21.65 -26.51 -30.90
N GLY A 18 21.98 -26.15 -32.14
CA GLY A 18 21.06 -25.47 -33.05
C GLY A 18 19.79 -26.28 -33.33
N PHE A 19 19.92 -27.58 -33.58
CA PHE A 19 18.77 -28.47 -33.75
C PHE A 19 17.92 -28.58 -32.48
N ARG A 20 18.55 -28.68 -31.29
CA ARG A 20 17.82 -28.70 -30.00
C ARG A 20 17.06 -27.41 -29.74
N LEU A 21 17.65 -26.26 -30.05
CA LEU A 21 16.98 -24.96 -29.93
C LEU A 21 15.83 -24.81 -30.93
N LEU A 22 15.99 -25.32 -32.17
CA LEU A 22 14.93 -25.34 -33.17
C LEU A 22 13.73 -26.19 -32.69
N VAL A 23 13.98 -27.38 -32.14
CA VAL A 23 12.94 -28.24 -31.60
C VAL A 23 12.23 -27.58 -30.41
N LEU A 24 12.98 -26.96 -29.48
CA LEU A 24 12.40 -26.19 -28.37
C LEU A 24 11.54 -25.02 -28.87
N ALA A 25 12.00 -24.29 -29.89
CA ALA A 25 11.24 -23.20 -30.50
C ALA A 25 9.97 -23.70 -31.19
N MET A 26 10.03 -24.83 -31.91
CA MET A 26 8.87 -25.45 -32.55
C MET A 26 7.80 -25.89 -31.54
N VAL A 27 8.22 -26.39 -30.37
CA VAL A 27 7.30 -26.80 -29.29
C VAL A 27 6.71 -25.58 -28.57
N ALA A 28 7.48 -24.50 -28.41
CA ALA A 28 7.01 -23.30 -27.74
C ALA A 28 6.16 -22.38 -28.64
N LEU A 29 6.35 -22.40 -29.96
CA LEU A 29 5.69 -21.51 -30.91
C LEU A 29 4.15 -21.56 -30.84
N PRO A 30 3.49 -22.73 -30.79
CA PRO A 30 2.03 -22.79 -30.64
C PRO A 30 1.52 -22.11 -29.37
N TRP A 31 2.28 -22.20 -28.27
CA TRP A 31 1.94 -21.53 -27.01
C TRP A 31 1.94 -20.01 -27.18
N PHE A 32 3.00 -19.46 -27.76
CA PHE A 32 3.10 -18.01 -28.00
C PHE A 32 2.04 -17.50 -28.98
N ILE A 33 1.69 -18.29 -30.00
CA ILE A 33 0.60 -17.95 -30.93
C ILE A 33 -0.73 -17.92 -30.20
N ALA A 34 -1.06 -18.96 -29.42
CA ALA A 34 -2.32 -19.04 -28.70
C ALA A 34 -2.44 -17.94 -27.62
N GLU A 35 -1.36 -17.67 -26.91
CA GLU A 35 -1.27 -16.54 -25.98
C GLU A 35 -1.50 -15.20 -26.70
N GLY A 36 -0.85 -14.97 -27.85
CA GLY A 36 -1.01 -13.76 -28.65
C GLY A 36 -2.43 -13.57 -29.17
N VAL A 37 -3.08 -14.65 -29.63
CA VAL A 37 -4.48 -14.62 -30.08
C VAL A 37 -5.42 -14.30 -28.92
N LEU A 38 -5.28 -15.00 -27.80
CA LEU A 38 -6.13 -14.76 -26.62
C LEU A 38 -5.96 -13.35 -26.08
N ARG A 39 -4.73 -12.82 -26.06
CA ARG A 39 -4.46 -11.42 -25.72
C ARG A 39 -5.09 -10.46 -26.72
N GLY A 40 -4.99 -10.73 -28.03
CA GLY A 40 -5.61 -9.92 -29.08
C GLY A 40 -7.15 -9.92 -29.01
N LEU A 41 -7.75 -10.98 -28.47
CA LEU A 41 -9.18 -11.09 -28.19
C LEU A 41 -9.59 -10.52 -26.83
N GLY A 42 -8.66 -9.94 -26.06
CA GLY A 42 -8.93 -9.37 -24.74
C GLY A 42 -9.20 -10.42 -23.66
N TRP A 43 -8.79 -11.68 -23.86
CA TRP A 43 -9.00 -12.73 -22.86
C TRP A 43 -8.17 -12.46 -21.59
N PRO A 44 -8.78 -12.57 -20.39
CA PRO A 44 -8.11 -12.26 -19.13
C PRO A 44 -6.85 -13.08 -18.87
N ARG A 45 -5.84 -12.48 -18.22
CA ARG A 45 -4.74 -13.25 -17.62
C ARG A 45 -5.25 -14.06 -16.43
N HIS A 46 -4.56 -15.14 -16.09
CA HIS A 46 -5.00 -16.01 -15.00
C HIS A 46 -5.00 -15.29 -13.63
N SER A 47 -4.10 -14.32 -13.41
CA SER A 47 -4.12 -13.43 -12.24
C SER A 47 -5.38 -12.58 -12.10
N GLU A 48 -6.16 -12.42 -13.17
CA GLU A 48 -7.35 -11.57 -13.22
C GLU A 48 -8.64 -12.36 -12.94
N VAL A 49 -8.61 -13.69 -13.05
CA VAL A 49 -9.82 -14.55 -13.04
C VAL A 49 -9.96 -15.35 -11.75
N ASN A 50 -8.86 -15.70 -11.09
CA ASN A 50 -8.91 -16.46 -9.86
C ASN A 50 -8.54 -15.58 -8.67
N ASP A 51 -9.54 -15.40 -7.80
CA ASP A 51 -9.35 -15.18 -6.37
C ASP A 51 -8.67 -16.43 -5.81
N VAL A 52 -7.35 -16.47 -5.92
CA VAL A 52 -6.56 -17.47 -5.21
C VAL A 52 -6.52 -17.01 -3.77
N SER A 53 -7.59 -17.31 -3.03
CA SER A 53 -7.64 -17.69 -1.61
C SER A 53 -8.51 -16.89 -0.64
N LEU A 54 -9.20 -15.79 -0.97
CA LEU A 54 -9.99 -15.07 0.04
C LEU A 54 -11.31 -14.48 -0.49
N GLY A 55 -12.39 -15.28 -0.36
CA GLY A 55 -13.74 -14.75 -0.51
C GLY A 55 -14.18 -13.98 0.74
N PHE A 56 -15.07 -12.99 0.58
CA PHE A 56 -15.72 -12.33 1.71
C PHE A 56 -17.05 -13.02 2.04
N GLU A 57 -17.50 -12.97 3.30
CA GLU A 57 -18.84 -13.43 3.70
C GLU A 57 -19.97 -12.67 2.98
N GLY A 58 -19.63 -11.48 2.44
CA GLY A 58 -20.40 -10.71 1.46
C GLY A 58 -19.66 -9.43 1.10
N THR A 59 -19.89 -8.89 -0.11
CA THR A 59 -19.48 -7.52 -0.46
C THR A 59 -20.59 -6.57 -0.04
N ARG A 60 -20.26 -5.59 0.82
CA ARG A 60 -21.16 -4.48 1.17
C ARG A 60 -20.75 -3.27 0.35
N PRO A 61 -21.64 -2.70 -0.48
CA PRO A 61 -21.36 -1.47 -1.19
C PRO A 61 -20.90 -0.37 -0.23
N LEU A 62 -19.95 0.44 -0.66
CA LEU A 62 -19.59 1.66 0.06
C LEU A 62 -20.71 2.70 -0.05
N TRP A 63 -21.39 2.74 -1.20
CA TRP A 63 -22.33 3.80 -1.53
C TRP A 63 -23.79 3.36 -1.46
N SER A 64 -24.61 4.22 -0.88
CA SER A 64 -26.08 4.13 -0.92
C SER A 64 -26.64 5.36 -1.63
N LEU A 65 -27.66 5.16 -2.45
CA LEU A 65 -28.37 6.27 -3.09
C LEU A 65 -29.29 6.95 -2.05
N SER A 66 -29.23 8.28 -1.98
CA SER A 66 -30.07 9.10 -1.08
C SER A 66 -31.56 8.95 -1.41
N ASP A 67 -32.43 9.29 -0.45
CA ASP A 67 -33.89 9.19 -0.60
C ASP A 67 -34.43 10.00 -1.80
N ASP A 68 -33.83 11.18 -2.06
CA ASP A 68 -34.15 12.05 -3.20
C ASP A 68 -33.46 11.62 -4.52
N ARG A 69 -32.64 10.57 -4.46
CA ARG A 69 -31.86 10.00 -5.56
C ARG A 69 -30.92 10.99 -6.25
N GLN A 70 -30.56 12.08 -5.59
CA GLN A 70 -29.64 13.08 -6.13
C GLN A 70 -28.18 12.78 -5.78
N TRP A 71 -27.94 12.00 -4.72
CA TRP A 71 -26.61 11.79 -4.16
C TRP A 71 -26.32 10.31 -3.93
N PHE A 72 -25.10 9.88 -4.24
CA PHE A 72 -24.51 8.73 -3.59
C PHE A 72 -23.83 9.19 -2.31
N GLU A 73 -24.16 8.56 -1.20
CA GLU A 73 -23.61 8.86 0.12
C GLU A 73 -23.02 7.60 0.74
N ILE A 74 -21.99 7.74 1.58
CA ILE A 74 -21.45 6.58 2.28
C ILE A 74 -22.56 5.92 3.12
N ALA A 75 -22.78 4.64 2.84
CA ALA A 75 -23.82 3.84 3.45
C ALA A 75 -23.67 3.87 4.98
N PRO A 76 -24.76 4.09 5.76
CA PRO A 76 -24.71 4.23 7.21
C PRO A 76 -23.90 3.15 7.93
N GLU A 77 -24.01 1.90 7.49
CA GLU A 77 -23.31 0.74 8.02
C GLU A 77 -21.78 0.75 7.77
N ARG A 78 -21.31 1.58 6.84
CA ARG A 78 -19.88 1.73 6.49
C ARG A 78 -19.20 2.87 7.24
N ARG A 79 -19.96 3.78 7.85
CA ARG A 79 -19.47 5.02 8.49
C ARG A 79 -18.57 4.77 9.70
N PHE A 80 -18.57 3.55 10.25
CA PHE A 80 -17.60 3.16 11.26
C PHE A 80 -16.17 3.17 10.69
N TYR A 81 -15.98 2.66 9.47
CA TYR A 81 -14.66 2.50 8.84
C TYR A 81 -14.32 3.61 7.86
N PHE A 82 -15.31 4.31 7.32
CA PHE A 82 -15.15 5.39 6.35
C PHE A 82 -15.71 6.70 6.91
N GLN A 83 -15.05 7.81 6.61
CA GLN A 83 -15.57 9.13 6.95
C GLN A 83 -16.64 9.52 5.96
N TYR A 84 -17.74 10.11 6.43
CA TYR A 84 -18.86 10.49 5.58
C TYR A 84 -18.41 11.39 4.42
N ASP A 85 -18.78 11.00 3.21
CA ASP A 85 -18.60 11.78 1.99
C ASP A 85 -19.79 11.48 1.05
N ARG A 86 -19.97 12.30 0.02
CA ARG A 86 -21.03 12.12 -0.98
C ARG A 86 -20.68 12.76 -2.32
N PHE A 87 -21.32 12.27 -3.38
CA PHE A 87 -21.18 12.85 -4.71
C PHE A 87 -22.47 12.75 -5.53
N PRO A 88 -22.64 13.59 -6.58
CA PRO A 88 -23.85 13.59 -7.40
C PRO A 88 -24.12 12.23 -8.06
N ALA A 89 -25.36 11.74 -7.99
CA ALA A 89 -25.76 10.50 -8.61
C ALA A 89 -25.66 10.55 -10.14
N ASN A 90 -25.97 11.70 -10.73
CA ASN A 90 -25.80 11.97 -12.15
C ASN A 90 -24.55 12.81 -12.36
N LYS A 91 -23.67 12.37 -13.25
CA LYS A 91 -22.44 13.09 -13.61
C LYS A 91 -22.74 14.12 -14.70
N GLU A 92 -22.43 15.38 -14.43
CA GLU A 92 -22.57 16.46 -15.41
C GLU A 92 -21.41 16.45 -16.43
N SER A 93 -21.62 17.04 -17.61
CA SER A 93 -20.62 17.03 -18.69
C SER A 93 -19.33 17.82 -18.38
N ASP A 94 -19.45 18.85 -17.55
CA ASP A 94 -18.36 19.68 -17.02
C ASP A 94 -17.76 19.11 -15.73
N GLU A 95 -18.29 17.99 -15.22
CA GLU A 95 -17.78 17.32 -14.02
C GLU A 95 -16.58 16.43 -14.33
N ARG A 96 -15.59 16.45 -13.42
CA ARG A 96 -14.53 15.45 -13.36
C ARG A 96 -14.54 14.76 -12.00
N ARG A 97 -14.73 13.44 -12.02
CA ARG A 97 -14.91 12.58 -10.85
C ARG A 97 -13.65 11.78 -10.58
N ILE A 98 -13.05 12.02 -9.44
CA ILE A 98 -11.81 11.39 -8.98
C ILE A 98 -12.12 10.67 -7.67
N PHE A 99 -11.93 9.36 -7.64
CA PHE A 99 -12.03 8.61 -6.39
C PHE A 99 -10.65 8.33 -5.82
N VAL A 100 -10.46 8.67 -4.54
CA VAL A 100 -9.21 8.44 -3.82
C VAL A 100 -9.39 7.26 -2.88
N VAL A 101 -8.69 6.17 -3.13
CA VAL A 101 -8.95 4.86 -2.52
C VAL A 101 -7.72 4.39 -1.76
N GLY A 102 -7.92 3.90 -0.53
CA GLY A 102 -6.82 3.41 0.29
C GLY A 102 -7.17 3.14 1.75
N GLY A 103 -6.15 3.11 2.59
CA GLY A 103 -6.26 2.91 4.03
C GLY A 103 -6.60 4.19 4.81
N SER A 104 -6.28 4.18 6.11
CA SER A 104 -6.46 5.31 7.04
C SER A 104 -5.68 6.58 6.63
N THR A 105 -4.54 6.43 5.94
CA THR A 105 -3.81 7.56 5.33
C THR A 105 -4.66 8.32 4.32
N VAL A 106 -5.46 7.61 3.50
CA VAL A 106 -6.40 8.26 2.57
C VAL A 106 -7.54 8.88 3.34
N GLN A 107 -8.10 8.17 4.32
CA GLN A 107 -9.21 8.64 5.14
C GLN A 107 -8.93 10.00 5.82
N GLY A 108 -7.66 10.33 6.07
CA GLY A 108 -7.25 11.56 6.75
C GLY A 108 -6.99 11.36 8.25
N ASN A 109 -6.86 10.10 8.70
CA ASN A 109 -6.55 9.78 10.09
C ASN A 109 -5.22 10.45 10.51
N PRO A 110 -5.12 10.99 11.74
CA PRO A 110 -6.05 10.96 12.86
C PRO A 110 -7.10 12.07 12.83
N TYR A 111 -7.13 12.92 11.81
CA TYR A 111 -8.18 13.89 11.59
C TYR A 111 -9.28 13.27 10.69
N THR A 112 -9.97 14.04 9.87
CA THR A 112 -10.95 13.52 8.92
C THR A 112 -10.69 14.07 7.51
N ILE A 113 -11.63 13.88 6.60
CA ILE A 113 -11.45 14.18 5.18
C ILE A 113 -11.08 15.64 4.92
N GLU A 114 -11.46 16.57 5.79
CA GLU A 114 -11.26 18.00 5.66
C GLU A 114 -9.78 18.40 5.60
N THR A 115 -8.89 17.60 6.19
CA THR A 115 -7.44 17.81 6.12
C THR A 115 -6.69 16.68 5.41
N ALA A 116 -7.41 15.79 4.73
CA ALA A 116 -6.83 14.74 3.90
C ALA A 116 -6.31 15.29 2.56
N PHE A 117 -5.33 14.61 1.97
CA PHE A 117 -4.73 15.03 0.69
C PHE A 117 -5.75 15.05 -0.48
N SER A 118 -6.86 14.31 -0.37
CA SER A 118 -7.97 14.38 -1.33
C SER A 118 -8.63 15.76 -1.35
N THR A 119 -8.89 16.35 -0.18
CA THR A 119 -9.52 17.66 -0.06
C THR A 119 -8.58 18.76 -0.50
N TRP A 120 -7.29 18.66 -0.13
CA TRP A 120 -6.27 19.58 -0.63
C TRP A 120 -6.15 19.52 -2.15
N ALA A 121 -6.13 18.32 -2.74
CA ALA A 121 -6.12 18.16 -4.19
C ALA A 121 -7.35 18.79 -4.87
N ARG A 122 -8.55 18.61 -4.29
CA ARG A 122 -9.78 19.25 -4.79
C ARG A 122 -9.63 20.78 -4.83
N LEU A 123 -9.23 21.39 -3.72
CA LEU A 123 -9.06 22.84 -3.62
C LEU A 123 -8.02 23.36 -4.62
N ALA A 124 -6.89 22.67 -4.78
CA ALA A 124 -5.87 23.06 -5.76
C ALA A 124 -6.35 22.91 -7.22
N LEU A 125 -7.16 21.89 -7.53
CA LEU A 125 -7.78 21.71 -8.85
C LEU A 125 -8.81 22.81 -9.15
N GLU A 126 -9.62 23.20 -8.17
CA GLU A 126 -10.59 24.30 -8.28
C GLU A 126 -9.92 25.65 -8.52
N VAL A 127 -8.82 25.93 -7.84
CA VAL A 127 -7.99 27.12 -8.09
C VAL A 127 -7.40 27.09 -9.51
N GLY A 128 -6.97 25.92 -9.98
CA GLY A 128 -6.38 25.75 -11.31
C GLY A 128 -7.35 25.87 -12.48
N ASP A 129 -8.52 25.26 -12.36
CA ASP A 129 -9.56 25.28 -13.39
C ASP A 129 -10.96 25.45 -12.76
N PRO A 130 -11.38 26.70 -12.48
CA PRO A 130 -12.67 26.98 -11.83
C PRO A 130 -13.87 26.70 -12.75
N ARG A 131 -13.64 26.40 -14.03
CA ARG A 131 -14.70 26.06 -14.99
C ARG A 131 -15.07 24.57 -14.98
N THR A 132 -14.21 23.73 -14.42
CA THR A 132 -14.46 22.30 -14.28
C THR A 132 -15.06 22.05 -12.91
N ARG A 133 -16.13 21.26 -12.85
CA ARG A 133 -16.69 20.83 -11.57
C ARG A 133 -15.90 19.63 -11.05
N TRP A 134 -15.00 19.87 -10.11
CA TRP A 134 -14.17 18.83 -9.51
C TRP A 134 -14.93 18.08 -8.41
N THR A 135 -15.17 16.79 -8.64
CA THR A 135 -15.74 15.87 -7.66
C THR A 135 -14.64 14.92 -7.21
N VAL A 136 -13.93 15.29 -6.15
CA VAL A 136 -12.87 14.46 -5.55
C VAL A 136 -13.42 13.80 -4.29
N VAL A 137 -13.59 12.48 -4.34
CA VAL A 137 -14.30 11.71 -3.31
C VAL A 137 -13.32 10.85 -2.53
N ASN A 138 -13.35 10.96 -1.21
CA ASN A 138 -12.50 10.18 -0.32
C ASN A 138 -13.13 8.81 -0.03
N CYS A 139 -12.44 7.75 -0.45
CA CYS A 139 -12.82 6.35 -0.26
C CYS A 139 -11.82 5.62 0.65
N GLY A 140 -11.24 6.32 1.63
CA GLY A 140 -10.28 5.77 2.59
C GLY A 140 -10.96 5.01 3.72
N GLY A 141 -10.61 3.73 3.89
CA GLY A 141 -11.12 2.87 4.97
C GLY A 141 -10.07 2.61 6.05
N VAL A 142 -10.42 2.72 7.33
CA VAL A 142 -9.51 2.37 8.44
C VAL A 142 -9.03 0.93 8.30
N SER A 143 -7.71 0.72 8.34
CA SER A 143 -7.09 -0.62 8.26
C SER A 143 -7.33 -1.38 6.95
N TYR A 144 -7.82 -0.73 5.89
CA TYR A 144 -8.05 -1.39 4.60
C TYR A 144 -6.72 -1.72 3.90
N ALA A 145 -6.58 -2.99 3.52
CA ALA A 145 -5.49 -3.52 2.71
C ALA A 145 -5.94 -3.73 1.25
N SER A 146 -4.99 -3.93 0.35
CA SER A 146 -5.17 -3.99 -1.11
C SER A 146 -6.29 -4.91 -1.57
N TYR A 147 -6.41 -6.10 -0.96
CA TYR A 147 -7.43 -7.09 -1.32
C TYR A 147 -8.85 -6.65 -0.96
N ARG A 148 -9.01 -5.78 0.05
CA ARG A 148 -10.29 -5.12 0.35
C ARG A 148 -10.56 -3.95 -0.59
N LEU A 149 -9.52 -3.33 -1.16
CA LEU A 149 -9.69 -2.27 -2.16
C LEU A 149 -10.14 -2.80 -3.52
N VAL A 150 -9.90 -4.08 -3.84
CA VAL A 150 -10.33 -4.68 -5.11
C VAL A 150 -11.84 -4.58 -5.33
N PRO A 151 -12.72 -5.13 -4.46
CA PRO A 151 -14.18 -5.01 -4.65
C PRO A 151 -14.65 -3.55 -4.55
N LEU A 152 -13.96 -2.70 -3.79
CA LEU A 152 -14.26 -1.27 -3.73
C LEU A 152 -13.99 -0.58 -5.07
N VAL A 153 -12.83 -0.81 -5.70
CA VAL A 153 -12.54 -0.27 -7.03
C VAL A 153 -13.53 -0.81 -8.07
N GLU A 154 -13.91 -2.08 -7.99
CA GLU A 154 -14.93 -2.67 -8.86
C GLU A 154 -16.27 -1.91 -8.77
N GLU A 155 -16.73 -1.59 -7.56
CA GLU A 155 -17.91 -0.74 -7.34
C GLU A 155 -17.71 0.67 -7.90
N LEU A 156 -16.58 1.32 -7.60
CA LEU A 156 -16.29 2.69 -8.02
C LEU A 156 -16.27 2.87 -9.54
N LEU A 157 -15.85 1.84 -10.29
CA LEU A 157 -15.88 1.85 -11.75
C LEU A 157 -17.31 1.89 -12.32
N THR A 158 -18.34 1.59 -11.53
CA THR A 158 -19.75 1.74 -11.95
C THR A 158 -20.29 3.16 -11.81
N HIS A 159 -19.49 4.09 -11.28
CA HIS A 159 -19.87 5.48 -11.02
C HIS A 159 -19.17 6.49 -11.94
N ASP A 160 -18.82 6.08 -13.18
CA ASP A 160 -18.22 6.93 -14.22
C ASP A 160 -16.98 7.74 -13.78
N PRO A 161 -15.97 7.13 -13.15
CA PRO A 161 -14.76 7.85 -12.72
C PRO A 161 -13.94 8.34 -13.91
N ASP A 162 -13.35 9.52 -13.80
CA ASP A 162 -12.30 9.99 -14.71
C ASP A 162 -10.90 9.60 -14.23
N VAL A 163 -10.69 9.42 -12.92
CA VAL A 163 -9.42 8.99 -12.33
C VAL A 163 -9.67 8.16 -11.08
N ILE A 164 -8.90 7.08 -10.91
CA ILE A 164 -8.74 6.39 -9.62
C ILE A 164 -7.38 6.75 -9.03
N VAL A 165 -7.35 7.22 -7.79
CA VAL A 165 -6.12 7.44 -7.04
C VAL A 165 -5.97 6.32 -6.02
N LEU A 166 -4.84 5.61 -6.02
CA LEU A 166 -4.58 4.45 -5.16
C LEU A 166 -3.46 4.76 -4.16
N CYS A 167 -3.70 4.52 -2.86
CA CYS A 167 -2.67 4.56 -1.81
C CYS A 167 -2.84 3.38 -0.85
N THR A 168 -1.94 2.40 -0.90
CA THR A 168 -2.04 1.15 -0.11
C THR A 168 -0.65 0.62 0.26
N GLY A 169 -0.58 -0.30 1.22
CA GLY A 169 0.65 -1.04 1.58
C GLY A 169 0.89 -1.22 3.07
N HIS A 170 0.43 -0.29 3.92
CA HIS A 170 0.62 -0.38 5.38
C HIS A 170 -0.14 -1.54 6.03
N ASN A 171 -1.33 -1.83 5.51
CA ASN A 171 -2.28 -2.70 6.19
C ASN A 171 -2.18 -4.17 5.76
N GLU A 172 -1.23 -4.51 4.88
CA GLU A 172 -1.18 -5.81 4.23
C GLU A 172 -0.93 -6.97 5.19
N PHE A 173 -0.57 -6.74 6.44
CA PHE A 173 -0.33 -7.77 7.46
C PHE A 173 -1.26 -7.65 8.68
N LEU A 174 -2.23 -6.73 8.67
CA LEU A 174 -3.09 -6.49 9.82
C LEU A 174 -4.03 -7.66 10.12
N GLU A 175 -4.47 -8.41 9.11
CA GLU A 175 -5.43 -9.50 9.28
C GLU A 175 -4.75 -10.87 9.16
N ARG A 176 -5.14 -11.77 10.05
CA ARG A 176 -4.80 -13.19 9.95
C ARG A 176 -5.50 -13.75 8.71
N ARG A 177 -4.70 -14.35 7.83
CA ARG A 177 -5.20 -15.00 6.62
C ARG A 177 -4.58 -16.39 6.55
N GLU A 178 -5.43 -17.42 6.54
CA GLU A 178 -4.98 -18.78 6.34
C GLU A 178 -4.67 -19.01 4.85
N TYR A 179 -3.42 -18.80 4.45
CA TYR A 179 -2.95 -19.14 3.11
C TYR A 179 -2.75 -20.65 2.89
N ARG A 180 -3.40 -21.52 3.67
CA ARG A 180 -3.06 -22.96 3.77
C ARG A 180 -3.03 -23.66 2.41
N ASP A 181 -4.02 -23.42 1.56
CA ASP A 181 -4.09 -24.04 0.23
C ASP A 181 -3.09 -23.42 -0.77
N TYR A 182 -2.77 -22.14 -0.60
CA TYR A 182 -1.74 -21.45 -1.38
C TYR A 182 -0.32 -21.92 -1.00
N LEU A 183 -0.06 -22.04 0.30
CA LEU A 183 1.19 -22.51 0.89
C LEU A 183 1.43 -24.00 0.63
N ALA A 184 0.37 -24.81 0.50
CA ALA A 184 0.45 -26.22 0.10
C ALA A 184 0.97 -26.45 -1.33
N THR A 185 0.96 -25.43 -2.19
CA THR A 185 1.48 -25.53 -3.56
C THR A 185 3.01 -25.41 -3.59
N PRO A 186 3.79 -26.41 -4.07
CA PRO A 186 5.26 -26.36 -4.01
C PRO A 186 5.89 -25.08 -4.60
N ARG A 187 6.94 -24.53 -3.96
CA ARG A 187 7.60 -23.26 -4.36
C ARG A 187 8.00 -23.17 -5.84
N TRP A 188 8.42 -24.28 -6.45
CA TRP A 188 8.72 -24.31 -7.89
C TRP A 188 7.43 -24.16 -8.72
N ARG A 189 6.30 -24.75 -8.31
CA ARG A 189 5.00 -24.50 -8.96
C ARG A 189 4.51 -23.07 -8.73
N ARG A 190 4.82 -22.42 -7.60
CA ARG A 190 4.53 -21.00 -7.37
C ARG A 190 5.38 -20.07 -8.27
N ARG A 191 6.70 -20.32 -8.36
CA ARG A 191 7.61 -19.57 -9.26
C ARG A 191 7.29 -19.73 -10.74
N TRP A 192 6.87 -20.92 -11.18
CA TRP A 192 6.40 -21.15 -12.54
C TRP A 192 4.94 -20.69 -12.72
N GLY A 193 4.20 -20.68 -11.60
CA GLY A 193 2.86 -20.12 -11.46
C GLY A 193 2.85 -18.61 -11.69
N SER A 194 3.89 -17.84 -11.38
CA SER A 194 3.94 -16.40 -11.74
C SER A 194 3.96 -16.17 -13.25
N TRP A 195 4.72 -16.99 -14.00
CA TRP A 195 4.69 -17.01 -15.47
C TRP A 195 3.33 -17.46 -16.01
N ALA A 196 2.76 -18.51 -15.41
CA ALA A 196 1.43 -19.01 -15.77
C ALA A 196 0.31 -18.01 -15.43
N ARG A 197 0.45 -17.22 -14.35
CA ARG A 197 -0.47 -16.16 -13.91
C ARG A 197 -0.58 -15.05 -14.95
N GLN A 198 0.53 -14.76 -15.65
CA GLN A 198 0.56 -13.77 -16.73
C GLN A 198 0.07 -14.32 -18.09
N SER A 199 -0.31 -15.60 -18.17
CA SER A 199 -0.77 -16.24 -19.40
C SER A 199 -2.29 -16.21 -19.52
N ALA A 200 -2.78 -15.64 -20.62
CA ALA A 200 -4.18 -15.72 -21.05
C ALA A 200 -4.56 -17.16 -21.44
N LEU A 201 -3.63 -17.94 -22.00
CA LEU A 201 -3.85 -19.35 -22.34
C LEU A 201 -4.09 -20.24 -21.12
N VAL A 202 -3.36 -19.99 -20.03
CA VAL A 202 -3.58 -20.70 -18.76
C VAL A 202 -4.96 -20.34 -18.18
N SER A 203 -5.34 -19.07 -18.22
CA SER A 203 -6.68 -18.62 -17.81
C SER A 203 -7.78 -19.32 -18.59
N TRP A 204 -7.66 -19.35 -19.92
CA TRP A 204 -8.62 -19.96 -20.84
C TRP A 204 -8.75 -21.48 -20.67
N THR A 205 -7.63 -22.19 -20.44
CA THR A 205 -7.66 -23.65 -20.24
C THR A 205 -8.31 -24.03 -18.91
N LEU A 206 -8.06 -23.26 -17.84
CA LEU A 206 -8.66 -23.47 -16.53
C LEU A 206 -10.17 -23.15 -16.51
N ASP A 207 -10.61 -22.12 -17.24
CA ASP A 207 -12.03 -21.78 -17.38
C ASP A 207 -12.83 -22.86 -18.13
N ARG A 208 -12.21 -23.53 -19.12
CA ARG A 208 -12.82 -24.63 -19.90
C ARG A 208 -12.79 -25.98 -19.20
N SER A 209 -11.83 -26.21 -18.32
CA SER A 209 -11.87 -27.38 -17.44
C SER A 209 -12.89 -27.11 -16.36
N MET A 210 -14.03 -27.79 -16.35
CA MET A 210 -15.14 -27.62 -15.37
C MET A 210 -14.73 -27.93 -13.91
N SER A 211 -13.44 -27.94 -13.59
CA SER A 211 -12.85 -28.08 -12.28
C SER A 211 -12.25 -26.75 -11.86
N ARG A 212 -13.09 -25.71 -11.69
CA ARG A 212 -12.75 -24.65 -10.73
C ARG A 212 -12.63 -25.38 -9.39
N PRO A 213 -11.44 -25.46 -8.76
CA PRO A 213 -11.37 -26.00 -7.42
C PRO A 213 -12.22 -25.06 -6.57
N GLN A 214 -13.37 -25.55 -6.11
CA GLN A 214 -14.18 -24.86 -5.13
C GLN A 214 -13.43 -25.02 -3.82
N VAL A 215 -12.37 -24.22 -3.66
CA VAL A 215 -11.58 -24.19 -2.45
C VAL A 215 -12.52 -23.67 -1.38
N ALA A 216 -12.75 -24.47 -0.34
CA ALA A 216 -13.47 -24.04 0.85
C ALA A 216 -12.59 -23.02 1.58
N THR A 217 -12.65 -21.77 1.13
CA THR A 217 -11.94 -20.65 1.74
C THR A 217 -12.63 -20.26 3.04
N GLU A 218 -11.86 -20.11 4.11
CA GLU A 218 -12.27 -19.26 5.22
C GLU A 218 -12.63 -17.90 4.63
N ARG A 219 -13.87 -17.46 4.86
CA ARG A 219 -14.35 -16.19 4.33
C ARG A 219 -13.95 -15.09 5.28
N LEU A 220 -13.28 -14.06 4.77
CA LEU A 220 -13.04 -12.87 5.57
C LEU A 220 -14.37 -12.20 5.89
N SER A 221 -14.45 -11.67 7.11
CA SER A 221 -15.54 -10.79 7.49
C SER A 221 -15.64 -9.62 6.51
N ALA A 222 -16.85 -9.14 6.27
CA ALA A 222 -17.08 -7.96 5.43
C ALA A 222 -16.31 -6.72 5.94
N GLU A 223 -16.04 -6.69 7.25
CA GLU A 223 -15.26 -5.64 7.90
C GLU A 223 -13.87 -6.12 8.31
N VAL A 224 -12.97 -5.17 8.58
CA VAL A 224 -11.59 -5.47 8.97
C VAL A 224 -11.55 -6.06 10.38
N ASP A 225 -10.82 -7.16 10.55
CA ASP A 225 -10.52 -7.78 11.84
C ASP A 225 -9.00 -7.82 12.05
N ALA A 226 -8.46 -6.74 12.64
CA ALA A 226 -7.01 -6.62 12.82
C ALA A 226 -6.52 -7.49 13.98
N VAL A 227 -5.43 -8.22 13.79
CA VAL A 227 -4.80 -9.08 14.81
C VAL A 227 -4.45 -8.30 16.08
N LEU A 228 -4.11 -7.01 15.95
CA LEU A 228 -3.82 -6.13 17.07
C LEU A 228 -5.05 -5.85 17.96
N ASP A 229 -6.26 -6.03 17.46
CA ASP A 229 -7.50 -5.83 18.23
C ASP A 229 -7.78 -6.97 19.21
N HIS A 230 -7.10 -8.12 19.06
CA HIS A 230 -7.27 -9.30 19.90
C HIS A 230 -6.41 -9.23 21.17
N GLU A 231 -6.86 -9.90 22.24
CA GLU A 231 -6.07 -10.01 23.48
C GLU A 231 -4.68 -10.61 23.19
N GLY A 232 -3.62 -9.89 23.59
CA GLY A 232 -2.23 -10.24 23.28
C GLY A 232 -1.60 -9.35 22.19
N GLY A 233 -2.41 -8.70 21.35
CA GLY A 233 -1.95 -7.70 20.37
C GLY A 233 -0.75 -8.16 19.54
N ALA A 234 0.37 -7.43 19.66
CA ALA A 234 1.60 -7.72 18.92
C ALA A 234 2.20 -9.12 19.23
N SER A 235 1.83 -9.78 20.35
CA SER A 235 2.36 -11.11 20.67
C SER A 235 1.97 -12.18 19.63
N HIS A 236 0.86 -11.96 18.91
CA HIS A 236 0.33 -12.86 17.89
C HIS A 236 1.12 -12.88 16.58
N TYR A 237 1.98 -11.89 16.37
CA TYR A 237 2.83 -11.79 15.20
C TYR A 237 4.12 -12.56 15.42
N HIS A 238 4.50 -13.48 14.54
CA HIS A 238 5.77 -14.20 14.64
C HIS A 238 6.47 -14.17 13.29
N ARG A 239 7.81 -14.29 13.31
CA ARG A 239 8.57 -14.39 12.06
C ARG A 239 8.13 -15.63 11.29
N ASP A 240 7.48 -15.40 10.15
CA ASP A 240 7.01 -16.44 9.25
C ASP A 240 7.28 -16.01 7.80
N VAL A 241 8.41 -16.46 7.28
CA VAL A 241 8.88 -16.14 5.92
C VAL A 241 7.93 -16.68 4.85
N GLU A 242 7.22 -17.79 5.11
CA GLU A 242 6.29 -18.34 4.14
C GLU A 242 5.01 -17.52 4.08
N PHE A 243 4.49 -17.11 5.25
CA PHE A 243 3.38 -16.17 5.35
C PHE A 243 3.73 -14.83 4.68
N GLU A 244 4.88 -14.22 5.02
CA GLU A 244 5.34 -12.97 4.42
C GLU A 244 5.40 -13.04 2.88
N GLN A 245 5.92 -14.13 2.34
CA GLN A 245 5.94 -14.35 0.89
C GLN A 245 4.51 -14.47 0.31
N ALA A 246 3.61 -15.17 0.99
CA ALA A 246 2.21 -15.30 0.54
C ALA A 246 1.47 -13.96 0.58
N VAL A 247 1.72 -13.12 1.58
CA VAL A 247 1.19 -11.74 1.64
C VAL A 247 1.67 -10.93 0.45
N SER A 248 2.97 -10.93 0.16
CA SER A 248 3.54 -10.20 -0.98
C SER A 248 2.98 -10.69 -2.32
N GLU A 249 2.84 -12.01 -2.50
CA GLU A 249 2.29 -12.58 -3.73
C GLU A 249 0.79 -12.27 -3.89
N HIS A 250 0.03 -12.17 -2.79
CA HIS A 250 -1.38 -11.74 -2.80
C HIS A 250 -1.50 -10.24 -3.07
N PHE A 251 -0.65 -9.42 -2.46
CA PHE A 251 -0.58 -7.97 -2.71
C PHE A 251 -0.37 -7.66 -4.19
N ALA A 252 0.61 -8.31 -4.82
CA ALA A 252 0.86 -8.18 -6.25
C ALA A 252 -0.35 -8.60 -7.11
N ALA A 253 -1.07 -9.66 -6.69
CA ALA A 253 -2.30 -10.09 -7.38
C ALA A 253 -3.43 -9.06 -7.24
N SER A 254 -3.61 -8.45 -6.07
CA SER A 254 -4.58 -7.36 -5.85
C SER A 254 -4.30 -6.15 -6.73
N LEU A 255 -3.03 -5.71 -6.81
CA LEU A 255 -2.62 -4.61 -7.69
C LEU A 255 -2.87 -4.93 -9.16
N ALA A 256 -2.57 -6.16 -9.59
CA ALA A 256 -2.84 -6.60 -10.95
C ALA A 256 -4.33 -6.57 -11.29
N ARG A 257 -5.21 -6.99 -10.35
CA ARG A 257 -6.66 -6.94 -10.53
C ARG A 257 -7.15 -5.50 -10.68
N ILE A 258 -6.72 -4.60 -9.79
CA ILE A 258 -7.05 -3.17 -9.87
C ILE A 258 -6.62 -2.60 -11.23
N GLY A 259 -5.37 -2.84 -11.64
CA GLY A 259 -4.84 -2.34 -12.91
C GLY A 259 -5.60 -2.84 -14.11
N THR A 260 -5.93 -4.13 -14.14
CA THR A 260 -6.71 -4.71 -15.24
C THR A 260 -8.13 -4.13 -15.29
N MET A 261 -8.82 -4.00 -14.15
CA MET A 261 -10.17 -3.44 -14.11
C MET A 261 -10.19 -2.00 -14.65
N CYS A 262 -9.26 -1.16 -14.16
CA CYS A 262 -9.13 0.22 -14.62
C CYS A 262 -8.76 0.32 -16.10
N GLN A 263 -7.82 -0.50 -16.60
CA GLN A 263 -7.47 -0.54 -18.02
C GLN A 263 -8.66 -0.92 -18.90
N ARG A 264 -9.45 -1.93 -18.51
CA ARG A 264 -10.65 -2.35 -19.26
C ARG A 264 -11.72 -1.27 -19.28
N ALA A 265 -11.86 -0.52 -18.19
CA ALA A 265 -12.76 0.61 -18.09
C ALA A 265 -12.22 1.88 -18.79
N ASN A 266 -10.98 1.87 -19.30
CA ASN A 266 -10.27 3.05 -19.79
C ASN A 266 -10.17 4.18 -18.75
N VAL A 267 -10.03 3.82 -17.48
CA VAL A 267 -9.89 4.77 -16.36
C VAL A 267 -8.42 4.83 -15.94
N PRO A 268 -7.75 5.99 -16.04
CA PRO A 268 -6.38 6.13 -15.59
C PRO A 268 -6.26 6.01 -14.07
N VAL A 269 -5.10 5.51 -13.63
CA VAL A 269 -4.76 5.38 -12.21
C VAL A 269 -3.58 6.28 -11.87
N VAL A 270 -3.71 7.01 -10.75
CA VAL A 270 -2.59 7.69 -10.09
C VAL A 270 -2.24 6.90 -8.83
N LEU A 271 -1.03 6.36 -8.78
CA LEU A 271 -0.51 5.69 -7.61
C LEU A 271 0.18 6.71 -6.69
N VAL A 272 -0.28 6.81 -5.45
CA VAL A 272 0.43 7.53 -4.39
C VAL A 272 1.21 6.50 -3.59
N LEU A 273 2.54 6.57 -3.64
CA LEU A 273 3.38 5.67 -2.84
C LEU A 273 3.19 5.98 -1.35
N PRO A 274 3.03 4.98 -0.46
CA PRO A 274 2.85 5.22 0.96
C PRO A 274 4.14 5.71 1.63
N VAL A 275 4.03 6.65 2.58
CA VAL A 275 5.15 7.11 3.42
C VAL A 275 5.15 6.39 4.77
N SER A 276 6.32 6.26 5.40
CA SER A 276 6.43 5.74 6.76
C SER A 276 7.53 6.47 7.51
N ASP A 277 7.32 6.66 8.81
CA ASP A 277 8.37 7.14 9.69
C ASP A 277 9.53 6.14 9.71
N GLU A 278 10.72 6.62 9.37
CA GLU A 278 11.95 5.84 9.39
C GLU A 278 12.68 5.98 10.74
N ARG A 279 12.72 7.19 11.29
CA ARG A 279 13.60 7.54 12.42
C ARG A 279 12.93 7.38 13.78
N ASP A 280 11.71 7.88 13.97
CA ASP A 280 11.17 8.13 15.31
C ASP A 280 10.32 6.98 15.86
N THR A 281 10.03 5.99 15.03
CA THR A 281 9.22 4.82 15.36
C THR A 281 10.12 3.59 15.38
N PRO A 282 10.47 3.06 16.58
CA PRO A 282 11.17 1.80 16.68
C PRO A 282 10.30 0.66 16.13
N PRO A 283 10.89 -0.49 15.75
CA PRO A 283 10.14 -1.66 15.35
C PRO A 283 9.11 -2.07 16.41
N PHE A 284 7.90 -2.41 15.97
CA PHE A 284 6.80 -2.82 16.86
C PHE A 284 7.07 -4.17 17.51
N LYS A 285 7.72 -5.08 16.77
CA LYS A 285 8.17 -6.36 17.31
C LYS A 285 9.45 -6.81 16.62
N SER A 286 10.41 -7.28 17.43
CA SER A 286 11.63 -7.92 16.94
C SER A 286 11.68 -9.37 17.40
N GLU A 287 12.03 -10.26 16.48
CA GLU A 287 12.36 -11.66 16.77
C GLU A 287 13.52 -12.08 15.87
N THR A 288 14.32 -13.03 16.35
CA THR A 288 15.36 -13.69 15.54
C THR A 288 15.09 -15.19 15.46
N GLN A 289 15.28 -15.76 14.26
CA GLN A 289 15.36 -17.21 14.06
C GLN A 289 16.79 -17.74 14.23
N PHE A 290 17.79 -16.84 14.34
CA PHE A 290 19.21 -17.17 14.49
C PHE A 290 19.63 -17.18 15.97
N ASP A 291 20.75 -16.52 16.30
CA ASP A 291 21.34 -16.54 17.63
C ASP A 291 20.49 -15.75 18.64
N ARG A 292 19.64 -16.49 19.36
CA ARG A 292 18.81 -15.97 20.44
C ARG A 292 19.63 -15.40 21.60
N THR A 293 20.89 -15.82 21.77
CA THR A 293 21.78 -15.29 22.79
C THR A 293 22.19 -13.87 22.45
N ALA A 294 22.65 -13.64 21.22
CA ALA A 294 22.99 -12.30 20.73
C ALA A 294 21.81 -11.34 20.83
N ALA A 295 20.60 -11.79 20.44
CA ALA A 295 19.39 -10.98 20.60
C ALA A 295 19.07 -10.68 22.08
N ALA A 296 19.18 -11.66 22.98
CA ALA A 296 18.95 -11.45 24.40
C ALA A 296 19.97 -10.49 25.05
N GLU A 297 21.24 -10.58 24.66
CA GLU A 297 22.29 -9.66 25.10
C GLU A 297 22.05 -8.24 24.61
N PHE A 298 21.69 -8.08 23.34
CA PHE A 298 21.28 -6.79 22.76
C PHE A 298 20.09 -6.20 23.53
N GLU A 299 19.03 -6.98 23.71
CA GLU A 299 17.81 -6.58 24.43
C GLU A 299 18.10 -6.16 25.88
N ALA A 300 18.95 -6.90 26.59
CA ALA A 300 19.39 -6.54 27.93
C ALA A 300 20.21 -5.25 27.94
N ALA A 301 21.08 -5.06 26.94
CA ALA A 301 21.92 -3.88 26.83
C ALA A 301 21.11 -2.61 26.57
N ILE A 302 20.13 -2.62 25.66
CA ILE A 302 19.34 -1.42 25.32
C ILE A 302 18.41 -0.97 26.47
N ARG A 303 18.00 -1.91 27.35
CA ARG A 303 17.22 -1.60 28.56
C ARG A 303 18.06 -1.02 29.68
N SER A 304 19.39 -1.17 29.61
CA SER A 304 20.28 -0.59 30.61
C SER A 304 20.30 0.94 30.50
N PRO A 305 20.16 1.69 31.61
CA PRO A 305 20.26 3.16 31.60
C PRO A 305 21.57 3.69 31.00
N THR A 306 22.64 2.89 31.06
CA THR A 306 23.95 3.25 30.50
C THR A 306 24.03 3.15 28.97
N TRP A 307 23.02 2.60 28.29
CA TRP A 307 23.04 2.43 26.83
C TRP A 307 23.13 3.78 26.12
N LEU A 308 22.24 4.70 26.49
CA LEU A 308 22.16 6.03 25.87
C LEU A 308 23.38 6.90 26.20
N THR A 309 24.06 6.64 27.32
CA THR A 309 25.27 7.38 27.72
C THR A 309 26.55 6.89 27.04
N ARG A 310 26.54 5.71 26.38
CA ARG A 310 27.68 5.25 25.57
C ARG A 310 27.84 6.14 24.34
N SER A 311 29.08 6.36 23.92
CA SER A 311 29.35 7.06 22.67
C SER A 311 28.77 6.28 21.47
N ALA A 312 28.40 6.99 20.41
CA ALA A 312 27.83 6.37 19.21
C ALA A 312 28.76 5.31 18.60
N ARG A 313 30.09 5.54 18.61
CA ARG A 313 31.08 4.57 18.11
C ARG A 313 31.09 3.27 18.92
N VAL A 314 30.94 3.35 20.25
CA VAL A 314 30.88 2.15 21.11
C VAL A 314 29.58 1.40 20.87
N ARG A 315 28.43 2.10 20.83
CA ARG A 315 27.14 1.48 20.49
C ARG A 315 27.22 0.76 19.15
N LEU A 316 27.77 1.42 18.14
CA LEU A 316 27.92 0.87 16.80
C LEU A 316 28.74 -0.43 16.78
N ALA A 317 29.89 -0.46 17.45
CA ALA A 317 30.74 -1.66 17.51
C ALA A 317 30.01 -2.85 18.15
N MET A 318 29.25 -2.61 19.22
CA MET A 318 28.45 -3.65 19.88
C MET A 318 27.31 -4.14 18.99
N LEU A 319 26.60 -3.22 18.33
CA LEU A 319 25.51 -3.55 17.41
C LEU A 319 25.99 -4.38 16.22
N GLU A 320 27.15 -4.03 15.64
CA GLU A 320 27.77 -4.80 14.55
C GLU A 320 28.18 -6.20 14.99
N GLN A 321 28.57 -6.39 16.25
CA GLN A 321 28.85 -7.70 16.81
C GLN A 321 27.56 -8.54 16.93
N TRP A 322 26.49 -8.01 17.52
CA TRP A 322 25.23 -8.74 17.65
C TRP A 322 24.57 -9.01 16.30
N ARG A 323 24.69 -8.09 15.33
CA ARG A 323 24.18 -8.27 13.97
C ARG A 323 24.75 -9.53 13.29
N GLN A 324 26.00 -9.91 13.58
CA GLN A 324 26.59 -11.13 13.01
C GLN A 324 25.85 -12.40 13.42
N GLY A 325 25.24 -12.42 14.62
CA GLY A 325 24.47 -13.55 15.14
C GLY A 325 22.95 -13.44 14.90
N ALA A 326 22.42 -12.23 14.73
CA ALA A 326 20.98 -11.96 14.66
C ALA A 326 20.63 -10.89 13.62
N ASP A 327 21.07 -11.06 12.37
CA ASP A 327 20.85 -10.08 11.29
C ASP A 327 19.37 -9.89 10.91
N ASP A 328 18.48 -10.80 11.29
CA ASP A 328 17.03 -10.67 11.10
C ASP A 328 16.33 -9.94 12.26
N HIS A 329 17.07 -9.45 13.27
CA HIS A 329 16.50 -8.75 14.41
C HIS A 329 16.30 -7.26 14.11
N ALA A 330 15.06 -6.83 13.87
CA ALA A 330 14.73 -5.44 13.49
C ALA A 330 15.30 -4.39 14.44
N GLY A 331 15.20 -4.62 15.76
CA GLY A 331 15.71 -3.69 16.77
C GLY A 331 17.21 -3.41 16.66
N ILE A 332 18.01 -4.39 16.22
CA ILE A 332 19.46 -4.18 16.04
C ILE A 332 19.70 -3.17 14.93
N HIS A 333 19.00 -3.31 13.80
CA HIS A 333 19.11 -2.39 12.67
C HIS A 333 18.57 -1.00 12.99
N TYR A 334 17.50 -0.89 13.76
CA TYR A 334 16.99 0.41 14.21
C TYR A 334 18.04 1.15 15.05
N HIS A 335 18.66 0.46 16.01
CA HIS A 335 19.72 1.05 16.83
C HIS A 335 21.02 1.32 16.05
N LEU A 336 21.31 0.56 14.98
CA LEU A 336 22.38 0.89 14.03
C LEU A 336 22.06 2.22 13.34
N GLY A 337 20.82 2.43 12.92
CA GLY A 337 20.35 3.70 12.37
C GLY A 337 20.61 4.87 13.31
N LEU A 338 20.15 4.77 14.57
CA LEU A 338 20.37 5.80 15.59
C LEU A 338 21.87 6.08 15.84
N ALA A 339 22.71 5.04 15.80
CA ALA A 339 24.15 5.18 15.98
C ALA A 339 24.81 5.89 14.78
N TRP A 340 24.41 5.58 13.56
CA TRP A 340 24.89 6.26 12.34
C TRP A 340 24.43 7.71 12.26
N ASP A 341 23.17 8.00 12.62
CA ASP A 341 22.63 9.37 12.71
C ASP A 341 23.45 10.20 13.71
N SER A 342 23.74 9.64 14.88
CA SER A 342 24.57 10.30 15.89
C SER A 342 26.00 10.58 15.42
N LEU A 343 26.45 9.95 14.34
CA LEU A 343 27.77 10.15 13.71
C LEU A 343 27.69 11.04 12.47
N GLY A 344 26.51 11.50 12.06
CA GLY A 344 26.30 12.29 10.84
C GLY A 344 26.31 11.49 9.54
N GLU A 345 26.20 10.16 9.61
CA GLU A 345 26.26 9.25 8.45
C GLU A 345 24.85 8.93 7.92
N ALA A 346 24.15 9.96 7.40
CA ALA A 346 22.72 9.91 7.08
C ALA A 346 22.30 8.76 6.14
N GLU A 347 23.06 8.49 5.08
CA GLU A 347 22.73 7.39 4.14
C GLU A 347 22.81 6.01 4.80
N ARG A 348 23.79 5.81 5.70
CA ARG A 348 23.95 4.55 6.43
C ARG A 348 22.83 4.40 7.45
N ALA A 349 22.42 5.50 8.08
CA ALA A 349 21.32 5.52 9.01
C ALA A 349 20.01 5.15 8.32
N ARG A 350 19.66 5.80 7.21
CA ARG A 350 18.49 5.46 6.38
C ARG A 350 18.47 4.00 5.96
N THR A 351 19.60 3.49 5.48
CA THR A 351 19.71 2.08 5.08
C THR A 351 19.39 1.14 6.26
N ALA A 352 19.88 1.47 7.46
CA ALA A 352 19.63 0.69 8.66
C ALA A 352 18.17 0.83 9.15
N TYR A 353 17.58 2.03 9.10
CA TYR A 353 16.16 2.23 9.44
C TYR A 353 15.23 1.46 8.51
N ARG A 354 15.44 1.53 7.18
CA ARG A 354 14.66 0.74 6.22
C ARG A 354 14.80 -0.75 6.47
N ARG A 355 16.01 -1.22 6.77
CA ARG A 355 16.23 -2.63 7.13
C ARG A 355 15.47 -3.01 8.41
N ALA A 356 15.35 -2.10 9.38
CA ALA A 356 14.55 -2.33 10.58
C ALA A 356 13.05 -2.41 10.26
N ILE A 357 12.53 -1.57 9.36
CA ILE A 357 11.14 -1.64 8.87
C ILE A 357 10.89 -2.97 8.17
N ASP A 358 11.76 -3.37 7.25
CA ASP A 358 11.63 -4.62 6.48
C ASP A 358 11.64 -5.87 7.37
N LEU A 359 12.30 -5.78 8.53
CA LEU A 359 12.43 -6.87 9.49
C LEU A 359 11.42 -6.79 10.63
N ASP A 360 10.55 -5.78 10.69
CA ASP A 360 9.57 -5.67 11.77
C ASP A 360 8.63 -6.87 11.73
N VAL A 361 8.53 -7.60 12.84
CA VAL A 361 7.69 -8.80 12.93
C VAL A 361 6.21 -8.43 12.96
N CYS A 362 5.88 -7.22 13.43
CA CYS A 362 4.55 -6.66 13.35
C CYS A 362 4.58 -5.49 12.35
N PRO A 363 4.53 -5.77 11.03
CA PRO A 363 4.72 -4.76 10.00
C PRO A 363 3.45 -3.91 9.85
N LEU A 364 3.41 -2.79 10.58
CA LEU A 364 2.40 -1.72 10.43
C LEU A 364 2.86 -0.63 9.44
N ARG A 365 4.10 -0.71 8.97
CA ARG A 365 4.69 0.13 7.92
C ARG A 365 4.82 -0.68 6.65
N CYS A 366 4.78 -0.03 5.48
CA CYS A 366 4.92 -0.73 4.20
C CYS A 366 6.39 -1.12 4.00
N PRO A 367 6.76 -2.42 4.00
CA PRO A 367 8.15 -2.82 3.85
C PRO A 367 8.60 -2.67 2.38
N SER A 368 9.91 -2.53 2.18
CA SER A 368 10.52 -2.29 0.87
C SER A 368 10.08 -3.28 -0.22
N PRO A 369 9.94 -4.60 0.04
CA PRO A 369 9.45 -5.52 -0.97
C PRO A 369 8.04 -5.20 -1.49
N LEU A 370 7.12 -4.72 -0.64
CA LEU A 370 5.79 -4.30 -1.09
C LEU A 370 5.83 -2.96 -1.82
N LEU A 371 6.71 -2.05 -1.40
CA LEU A 371 6.92 -0.79 -2.12
C LEU A 371 7.46 -1.04 -3.55
N ASP A 372 8.31 -2.04 -3.72
CA ASP A 372 8.82 -2.43 -5.04
C ASP A 372 7.72 -3.05 -5.92
N GLU A 373 6.81 -3.84 -5.35
CA GLU A 373 5.62 -4.36 -6.07
C GLU A 373 4.71 -3.21 -6.54
N LEU A 374 4.53 -2.15 -5.73
CA LEU A 374 3.80 -0.94 -6.13
C LEU A 374 4.46 -0.23 -7.32
N ARG A 375 5.78 -0.03 -7.27
CA ARG A 375 6.54 0.57 -8.38
C ARG A 375 6.50 -0.28 -9.65
N GLN A 376 6.57 -1.60 -9.49
CA GLN A 376 6.45 -2.55 -10.59
C GLN A 376 5.06 -2.48 -11.21
N ALA A 377 4.00 -2.45 -10.41
CA ALA A 377 2.63 -2.29 -10.89
C ALA A 377 2.46 -0.97 -11.66
N ALA A 378 2.95 0.16 -11.11
CA ALA A 378 2.89 1.44 -11.81
C ALA A 378 3.59 1.40 -13.18
N THR A 379 4.75 0.75 -13.25
CA THR A 379 5.47 0.57 -14.52
C THR A 379 4.70 -0.34 -15.49
N CYS A 380 4.16 -1.46 -15.01
CA CYS A 380 3.47 -2.45 -15.84
C CYS A 380 2.14 -1.95 -16.41
N TYR A 381 1.43 -1.10 -15.67
CA TYR A 381 0.12 -0.57 -16.04
C TYR A 381 0.17 0.90 -16.50
N GLU A 382 1.37 1.47 -16.60
CA GLU A 382 1.62 2.86 -17.00
C GLU A 382 0.87 3.89 -16.13
N TRP A 383 0.80 3.61 -14.83
CA TRP A 383 0.17 4.52 -13.87
C TRP A 383 1.05 5.74 -13.64
N SER A 384 0.42 6.90 -13.47
CA SER A 384 1.12 8.09 -12.96
C SER A 384 1.45 7.89 -11.48
N VAL A 385 2.56 8.46 -11.01
CA VAL A 385 3.04 8.24 -9.63
C VAL A 385 3.21 9.58 -8.90
N VAL A 386 2.69 9.65 -7.69
CA VAL A 386 3.04 10.63 -6.67
C VAL A 386 3.91 9.91 -5.62
N ASP A 387 5.21 10.15 -5.66
CA ASP A 387 6.17 9.55 -4.72
C ASP A 387 6.15 10.35 -3.40
N MET A 388 5.19 10.05 -2.52
CA MET A 388 5.04 10.74 -1.24
C MET A 388 6.31 10.65 -0.38
N PRO A 389 6.99 9.48 -0.23
CA PRO A 389 8.28 9.43 0.46
C PRO A 389 9.31 10.41 -0.10
N ALA A 390 9.53 10.42 -1.41
CA ALA A 390 10.53 11.32 -2.02
C ALA A 390 10.14 12.79 -1.86
N LEU A 391 8.85 13.11 -2.02
CA LEU A 391 8.31 14.45 -1.86
C LEU A 391 8.56 14.99 -0.45
N LEU A 392 8.23 14.21 0.57
CA LEU A 392 8.35 14.62 1.98
C LEU A 392 9.78 14.55 2.49
N ALA A 393 10.61 13.62 2.00
CA ALA A 393 12.04 13.57 2.35
C ALA A 393 12.75 14.90 2.03
N SER A 394 12.35 15.58 0.96
CA SER A 394 12.91 16.90 0.59
C SER A 394 12.63 18.02 1.60
N GLU A 395 11.67 17.82 2.51
CA GLU A 395 11.29 18.76 3.57
C GLU A 395 11.95 18.44 4.91
N THR A 396 12.60 17.28 5.02
CA THR A 396 13.34 16.87 6.22
C THR A 396 14.78 17.38 6.17
N MET A 397 15.42 17.49 7.33
CA MET A 397 16.77 18.09 7.45
C MET A 397 17.84 17.32 6.66
N ASP A 398 17.76 15.99 6.65
CA ASP A 398 18.78 15.12 6.08
C ASP A 398 18.26 14.16 5.02
N GLY A 399 16.95 14.17 4.72
CA GLY A 399 16.29 13.26 3.78
C GLY A 399 15.72 12.00 4.43
N THR A 400 15.78 11.88 5.76
CA THR A 400 15.22 10.75 6.52
C THR A 400 13.82 11.11 7.00
N ILE A 401 12.82 10.28 6.70
CA ILE A 401 11.44 10.56 7.11
C ILE A 401 11.33 10.46 8.64
N ASP A 402 10.84 11.53 9.25
CA ASP A 402 10.72 11.70 10.70
C ASP A 402 9.43 12.43 11.08
N ARG A 403 9.25 12.70 12.38
CA ARG A 403 8.05 13.31 12.94
C ARG A 403 7.73 14.73 12.46
N SER A 404 8.63 15.36 11.71
CA SER A 404 8.36 16.67 11.10
C SER A 404 7.37 16.58 9.92
N VAL A 405 7.26 15.42 9.27
CA VAL A 405 6.41 15.22 8.08
C VAL A 405 5.37 14.10 8.26
N VAL A 406 5.56 13.21 9.23
CA VAL A 406 4.58 12.19 9.64
C VAL A 406 4.29 12.31 11.13
N ILE A 407 3.03 12.26 11.55
CA ILE A 407 2.64 12.46 12.96
C ILE A 407 2.68 11.19 13.81
N ASP A 408 2.70 10.04 13.14
CA ASP A 408 2.94 8.73 13.74
C ASP A 408 3.77 7.88 12.76
N HIS A 409 3.64 6.56 12.83
CA HIS A 409 4.42 5.65 12.00
C HIS A 409 4.11 5.72 10.49
N VAL A 410 2.95 6.25 10.08
CA VAL A 410 2.49 6.23 8.67
C VAL A 410 1.63 7.44 8.25
N HIS A 411 0.99 8.15 9.17
CA HIS A 411 0.09 9.24 8.83
C HIS A 411 0.86 10.56 8.60
N PRO A 412 0.70 11.23 7.46
CA PRO A 412 1.30 12.54 7.21
C PRO A 412 0.77 13.62 8.15
N THR A 413 1.57 14.67 8.38
CA THR A 413 1.07 15.91 9.00
C THR A 413 0.05 16.60 8.08
N ILE A 414 -0.71 17.57 8.60
CA ILE A 414 -1.61 18.39 7.78
C ILE A 414 -0.83 19.11 6.66
N ALA A 415 0.35 19.66 6.97
CA ALA A 415 1.21 20.31 5.98
C ALA A 415 1.70 19.33 4.91
N SER A 416 2.06 18.11 5.31
CA SER A 416 2.45 17.06 4.36
C SER A 416 1.27 16.58 3.50
N HIS A 417 0.05 16.50 4.06
CA HIS A 417 -1.17 16.28 3.30
C HIS A 417 -1.44 17.40 2.27
N GLN A 418 -1.19 18.66 2.62
CA GLN A 418 -1.28 19.80 1.68
C GLN A 418 -0.28 19.65 0.54
N ARG A 419 0.96 19.29 0.86
CA ARG A 419 2.02 19.07 -0.14
C ARG A 419 1.66 17.95 -1.11
N VAL A 420 1.22 16.81 -0.59
CA VAL A 420 0.79 15.65 -1.40
C VAL A 420 -0.44 16.00 -2.24
N GLY A 421 -1.44 16.66 -1.66
CA GLY A 421 -2.65 17.04 -2.37
C GLY A 421 -2.35 17.98 -3.54
N ARG A 422 -1.38 18.88 -3.36
CA ARG A 422 -0.93 19.77 -4.42
C ARG A 422 -0.22 19.04 -5.56
N GLU A 423 0.69 18.11 -5.24
CA GLU A 423 1.33 17.26 -6.26
C GLU A 423 0.30 16.40 -7.00
N LEU A 424 -0.65 15.81 -6.25
CA LEU A 424 -1.74 15.03 -6.82
C LEU A 424 -2.61 15.85 -7.77
N ALA A 425 -2.96 17.08 -7.41
CA ALA A 425 -3.71 18.00 -8.28
C ALA A 425 -2.97 18.28 -9.59
N MET A 426 -1.64 18.53 -9.54
CA MET A 426 -0.84 18.74 -10.74
C MET A 426 -0.80 17.52 -11.65
N VAL A 427 -0.67 16.31 -11.07
CA VAL A 427 -0.69 15.05 -11.82
C VAL A 427 -2.06 14.85 -12.47
N VAL A 428 -3.15 14.99 -11.71
CA VAL A 428 -4.53 14.81 -12.19
C VAL A 428 -4.89 15.81 -13.28
N ALA A 429 -4.58 17.10 -13.08
CA ALA A 429 -4.84 18.13 -14.08
C ALA A 429 -4.15 17.80 -15.42
N ARG A 430 -2.88 17.39 -15.37
CA ARG A 430 -2.12 16.99 -16.56
C ARG A 430 -2.71 15.75 -17.23
N LEU A 431 -3.15 14.77 -16.45
CA LEU A 431 -3.74 13.53 -16.93
C LEU A 431 -5.06 13.76 -17.67
N LEU A 432 -5.83 14.75 -17.22
CA LEU A 432 -7.13 15.12 -17.79
C LEU A 432 -7.07 16.27 -18.81
N ASP A 433 -5.86 16.71 -19.18
CA ASP A 433 -5.61 17.87 -20.05
C ASP A 433 -6.36 19.13 -19.57
N ARG A 434 -6.29 19.39 -18.26
CA ARG A 434 -6.88 20.55 -17.59
C ARG A 434 -5.80 21.52 -17.09
N PRO A 435 -6.10 22.82 -16.99
CA PRO A 435 -5.22 23.78 -16.34
C PRO A 435 -4.93 23.39 -14.89
N ALA A 436 -3.67 23.48 -14.49
CA ALA A 436 -3.26 23.47 -13.09
C ALA A 436 -3.15 24.90 -12.57
N ALA A 437 -3.15 25.08 -11.25
CA ALA A 437 -2.95 26.39 -10.64
C ALA A 437 -1.64 27.03 -11.12
N ALA A 438 -1.74 28.25 -11.66
CA ALA A 438 -0.61 28.98 -12.20
C ALA A 438 0.29 29.58 -11.11
N GLU A 439 -0.29 29.89 -9.94
CA GLU A 439 0.38 30.56 -8.83
C GLU A 439 0.26 29.74 -7.54
N ASP A 440 1.41 29.44 -6.94
CA ASP A 440 1.55 28.75 -5.66
C ASP A 440 0.84 29.49 -4.51
N GLU A 441 0.84 30.82 -4.57
CA GLU A 441 0.32 31.69 -3.53
C GLU A 441 -1.20 31.59 -3.42
N ALA A 442 -1.92 31.56 -4.56
CA ALA A 442 -3.38 31.42 -4.57
C ALA A 442 -3.87 30.10 -3.95
N VAL A 443 -3.16 29.00 -4.23
CA VAL A 443 -3.44 27.69 -3.60
C VAL A 443 -3.16 27.76 -2.09
N SER A 444 -2.04 28.37 -1.71
CA SER A 444 -1.64 28.49 -0.31
C SER A 444 -2.61 29.36 0.51
N GLU A 445 -3.16 30.41 -0.10
CA GLU A 445 -4.20 31.25 0.50
C GLU A 445 -5.49 30.45 0.72
N THR A 446 -5.97 29.78 -0.34
CA THR A 446 -7.17 28.92 -0.27
C THR A 446 -7.04 27.85 0.81
N TYR A 447 -5.84 27.25 0.93
CA TYR A 447 -5.56 26.26 1.96
C TYR A 447 -5.61 26.85 3.38
N ARG A 448 -5.11 28.08 3.55
CA ARG A 448 -5.12 28.77 4.84
C ARG A 448 -6.54 29.13 5.26
N GLU A 449 -7.32 29.73 4.35
CA GLU A 449 -8.73 30.05 4.58
C GLU A 449 -9.54 28.79 4.94
N TRP A 450 -9.31 27.68 4.25
CA TRP A 450 -9.94 26.40 4.56
C TRP A 450 -9.59 25.90 5.97
N LEU A 451 -8.31 25.95 6.37
CA LEU A 451 -7.90 25.54 7.73
C LEU A 451 -8.49 26.45 8.81
N GLU A 452 -8.50 27.76 8.60
CA GLU A 452 -9.03 28.74 9.55
C GLU A 452 -10.54 28.62 9.74
N ALA A 453 -11.25 28.11 8.74
CA ALA A 453 -12.68 27.84 8.82
C ALA A 453 -13.04 26.59 9.65
N LEU A 454 -12.08 25.69 9.92
CA LEU A 454 -12.33 24.48 10.70
C LEU A 454 -12.50 24.81 12.20
N PRO A 455 -13.47 24.20 12.90
CA PRO A 455 -13.69 24.48 14.32
C PRO A 455 -12.53 23.94 15.16
N VAL A 456 -12.19 24.61 16.26
CA VAL A 456 -11.11 24.16 17.18
C VAL A 456 -11.30 22.71 17.64
N ALA A 457 -12.55 22.29 17.89
CA ALA A 457 -12.89 20.92 18.28
C ALA A 457 -12.44 19.86 17.25
N TYR A 458 -12.35 20.21 15.97
CA TYR A 458 -11.78 19.35 14.92
C TYR A 458 -10.37 18.87 15.29
N PHE A 459 -9.53 19.82 15.71
CA PHE A 459 -8.14 19.56 16.03
C PHE A 459 -8.00 18.81 17.37
N GLU A 460 -8.84 19.14 18.35
CA GLU A 460 -8.87 18.43 19.64
C GLU A 460 -9.26 16.96 19.48
N HIS A 461 -10.31 16.68 18.69
CA HIS A 461 -10.71 15.30 18.37
C HIS A 461 -9.65 14.55 17.57
N GLY A 462 -8.95 15.23 16.67
CA GLY A 462 -7.81 14.66 15.95
C GLY A 462 -6.67 14.26 16.88
N ALA A 463 -6.31 15.14 17.83
CA ALA A 463 -5.29 14.86 18.82
C ALA A 463 -5.66 13.70 19.76
N GLU A 464 -6.94 13.59 20.18
CA GLU A 464 -7.41 12.45 20.97
C GLU A 464 -7.27 11.14 20.19
N ARG A 465 -7.70 11.12 18.92
CA ARG A 465 -7.60 9.94 18.06
C ARG A 465 -6.17 9.52 17.80
N LEU A 466 -5.26 10.48 17.57
CA LEU A 466 -3.83 10.20 17.43
C LEU A 466 -3.28 9.48 18.67
N ARG A 467 -3.61 9.99 19.86
CA ARG A 467 -3.18 9.37 21.12
C ARG A 467 -3.70 7.94 21.28
N LEU A 468 -4.95 7.69 20.93
CA LEU A 468 -5.55 6.34 20.97
C LEU A 468 -4.89 5.42 19.94
N PHE A 469 -4.60 5.94 18.74
CA PHE A 469 -3.93 5.21 17.67
C PHE A 469 -2.51 4.79 18.06
N GLU A 470 -1.73 5.70 18.67
CA GLU A 470 -0.38 5.38 19.14
C GLU A 470 -0.38 4.31 20.25
N LEU A 471 -1.39 4.28 21.12
CA LEU A 471 -1.56 3.23 22.13
C LEU A 471 -1.89 1.88 21.48
N TRP A 472 -2.83 1.88 20.53
CA TRP A 472 -3.21 0.69 19.77
C TRP A 472 -2.02 0.09 19.01
N ALA A 473 -1.24 0.92 18.30
CA ALA A 473 -0.08 0.47 17.54
C ALA A 473 1.00 -0.17 18.43
N ARG A 474 1.06 0.21 19.71
CA ARG A 474 1.95 -0.40 20.73
C ARG A 474 1.38 -1.68 21.35
N GLY A 475 0.28 -2.21 20.83
CA GLY A 475 -0.41 -3.39 21.36
C GLY A 475 -1.08 -3.16 22.71
N MET A 476 -1.29 -1.90 23.11
CA MET A 476 -1.99 -1.57 24.35
C MET A 476 -3.50 -1.48 24.06
N VAL A 477 -4.22 -2.57 24.34
CA VAL A 477 -5.68 -2.61 24.16
C VAL A 477 -6.34 -1.61 25.12
N VAL A 478 -7.02 -0.60 24.58
CA VAL A 478 -7.82 0.32 25.37
C VAL A 478 -9.14 -0.36 25.73
N ARG A 479 -9.23 -0.93 26.94
CA ARG A 479 -10.49 -1.51 27.45
C ARG A 479 -11.62 -0.48 27.38
N GLY A 480 -12.69 -0.77 26.64
CA GLY A 480 -13.96 -0.04 26.67
C GLY A 480 -14.16 1.06 25.64
N LYS A 481 -13.29 1.23 24.63
CA LYS A 481 -13.56 2.11 23.47
C LYS A 481 -13.53 1.28 22.17
N PRO A 482 -14.37 1.61 21.15
CA PRO A 482 -14.35 0.88 19.87
C PRO A 482 -12.95 0.96 19.22
N PRO A 483 -12.52 -0.09 18.48
CA PRO A 483 -11.31 -0.01 17.66
C PRO A 483 -11.52 1.09 16.61
N LEU A 484 -10.64 2.11 16.60
CA LEU A 484 -10.33 3.18 15.63
C LEU A 484 -11.31 3.58 14.50
N GLY A 485 -12.57 3.18 14.56
CA GLY A 485 -13.67 3.61 13.72
C GLY A 485 -14.34 4.82 14.36
N SER A 486 -14.72 5.76 13.52
CA SER A 486 -15.18 7.11 13.87
C SER A 486 -16.05 7.13 15.15
N VAL A 487 -15.52 7.71 16.23
CA VAL A 487 -16.35 8.02 17.39
C VAL A 487 -17.09 9.32 17.09
N GLY A 488 -18.37 9.18 16.76
CA GLY A 488 -19.39 10.23 16.90
C GLY A 488 -19.46 11.21 15.75
N GLY A 489 -20.44 11.00 14.87
CA GLY A 489 -21.07 12.09 14.13
C GLY A 489 -21.72 13.05 15.12
N GLY A 490 -20.94 14.04 15.59
CA GLY A 490 -21.49 15.31 16.02
C GLY A 490 -21.99 16.04 14.78
N GLU A 491 -23.18 16.59 14.86
CA GLU A 491 -23.86 17.35 13.82
C GLU A 491 -22.88 18.16 12.96
N THR A 492 -22.92 17.93 11.65
CA THR A 492 -22.29 18.81 10.67
C THR A 492 -22.77 20.25 10.94
N PRO A 493 -21.87 21.22 11.20
CA PRO A 493 -22.24 22.61 11.04
C PRO A 493 -22.63 22.78 9.57
N GLY A 494 -23.87 23.22 9.33
CA GLY A 494 -24.48 23.27 8.02
C GLY A 494 -23.55 23.81 6.95
N ALA A 495 -23.54 23.13 5.80
CA ALA A 495 -22.97 23.66 4.57
C ALA A 495 -23.41 25.12 4.38
N PRO A 496 -22.49 26.06 4.08
CA PRO A 496 -22.91 27.37 3.61
C PRO A 496 -23.76 27.17 2.35
N ARG A 497 -24.95 27.79 2.36
CA ARG A 497 -25.94 27.73 1.30
C ARG A 497 -25.42 28.17 -0.05
#